data_AF-A0A7S2J324-F1
#
_entry.id   AF-A0A7S2J324-F1
#
_cell.length_a   1.000
_cell.length_b   1.000
_cell.length_c   1.000
_cell.angle_alpha   90.00
_cell.angle_beta   90.00
_cell.angle_gamma   90.00
#
_symmetry.space_group_name_H-M   'P 1'
#
loop_
_entity.id
_entity.type
_entity.pdbx_description
1 polymer ?
#
loop_
_entity_poly.entity_id
_entity_poly.type
_entity_poly.pdbx_seq_one_letter_code
_entity_poly.pdbx_strand_id
1 'polypeptide(L)'
;VPQAPPPPAAAPAAPPAPAEPTPPEPVGPTPADVEEFKPEEVVQTLLALTAKDNPADVAMVEACCKRVRVLCRELEMCKVCDQAGAAAAVVGAMQMFRTETRVQLQALAAIVNLCSGEANDHRSKAVNSNALPNIVAAMKALIDNAEVQEMGCIALQNCCYGEDAQATERRKNAASSGAIDAVIAAMKRHEAIPAAQEVGVATLRLIVHKVPELRTTAVSAGASADWVKPIVKEGGGILSFRKGFGTSRRIRAQRGN
;
A
#
# COMPACT_ATOMS: atom_id res chain seq x y z
N VAL A 1 -32.36 66.52 -52.73
CA VAL A 1 -32.26 65.38 -51.77
C VAL A 1 -31.30 65.80 -50.67
N PRO A 2 -31.70 65.85 -49.39
CA PRO A 2 -30.79 66.24 -48.32
C PRO A 2 -29.79 65.10 -48.05
N GLN A 3 -28.51 65.44 -47.92
CA GLN A 3 -27.44 64.50 -47.58
C GLN A 3 -27.63 64.01 -46.13
N ALA A 4 -27.55 62.70 -45.94
CA ALA A 4 -27.57 62.08 -44.62
C ALA A 4 -26.29 62.44 -43.83
N PRO A 5 -26.38 62.64 -42.51
CA PRO A 5 -25.23 62.95 -41.67
C PRO A 5 -24.27 61.75 -41.59
N PRO A 6 -22.95 61.99 -41.43
CA PRO A 6 -21.95 60.94 -41.35
C PRO A 6 -22.11 60.11 -40.06
N PRO A 7 -21.75 58.82 -40.08
CA PRO A 7 -21.84 57.95 -38.92
C PRO A 7 -20.86 58.39 -37.81
N PRO A 8 -21.19 58.14 -36.53
CA PRO A 8 -20.34 58.50 -35.40
C PRO A 8 -19.02 57.73 -35.43
N ALA A 9 -17.93 58.41 -35.05
CA ALA A 9 -16.59 57.84 -34.97
C ALA A 9 -16.56 56.64 -34.00
N ALA A 10 -15.91 55.55 -34.44
CA ALA A 10 -15.70 54.36 -33.63
C ALA A 10 -14.94 54.71 -32.34
N ALA A 11 -15.47 54.28 -31.20
CA ALA A 11 -14.81 54.45 -29.91
C ALA A 11 -13.45 53.72 -29.90
N PRO A 12 -12.42 54.28 -29.27
CA PRO A 12 -11.11 53.65 -29.19
C PRO A 12 -11.21 52.31 -28.45
N ALA A 13 -10.55 51.29 -29.00
CA ALA A 13 -10.48 49.97 -28.40
C ALA A 13 -9.93 50.07 -26.96
N ALA A 14 -10.63 49.43 -26.01
CA ALA A 14 -10.17 49.33 -24.64
C ALA A 14 -8.78 48.69 -24.59
N PRO A 15 -7.86 49.17 -23.74
CA PRO A 15 -6.54 48.59 -23.59
C PRO A 15 -6.67 47.11 -23.18
N PRO A 16 -5.77 46.22 -23.66
CA PRO A 16 -5.77 44.83 -23.24
C PRO A 16 -5.69 44.75 -21.72
N ALA A 17 -6.53 43.90 -21.12
CA ALA A 17 -6.50 43.64 -19.69
C ALA A 17 -5.06 43.26 -19.28
N PRO A 18 -4.56 43.76 -18.14
CA PRO A 18 -3.25 43.35 -17.64
C PRO A 18 -3.22 41.82 -17.52
N ALA A 19 -2.16 41.20 -18.05
CA ALA A 19 -1.94 39.77 -17.90
C ALA A 19 -2.04 39.42 -16.42
N GLU A 20 -2.94 38.48 -16.08
CA GLU A 20 -3.02 37.96 -14.72
C GLU A 20 -1.64 37.46 -14.30
N PRO A 21 -1.16 37.83 -13.09
CA PRO A 21 0.11 37.34 -12.60
C PRO A 21 0.06 35.81 -12.56
N THR A 22 0.99 35.17 -13.27
CA THR A 22 1.18 33.72 -13.20
C THR A 22 1.29 33.31 -11.73
N PRO A 23 0.52 32.31 -11.26
CA PRO A 23 0.60 31.85 -9.88
C PRO A 23 2.06 31.55 -9.53
N PRO A 24 2.55 31.94 -8.34
CA PRO A 24 3.90 31.59 -7.92
C PRO A 24 4.04 30.06 -8.00
N GLU A 25 5.11 29.58 -8.64
CA GLU A 25 5.43 28.15 -8.66
C GLU A 25 5.48 27.65 -7.20
N PRO A 26 4.91 26.46 -6.91
CA PRO A 26 4.89 25.95 -5.57
C PRO A 26 6.32 25.84 -5.05
N VAL A 27 6.61 26.55 -3.95
CA VAL A 27 7.94 26.71 -3.34
C VAL A 27 8.43 25.42 -2.63
N GLY A 28 7.82 24.28 -2.91
CA GLY A 28 8.09 23.00 -2.28
C GLY A 28 8.50 21.92 -3.30
N PRO A 29 9.07 20.80 -2.82
CA PRO A 29 9.41 19.69 -3.69
C PRO A 29 8.17 19.20 -4.44
N THR A 30 8.36 18.78 -5.67
CA THR A 30 7.36 18.13 -6.51
C THR A 30 7.39 16.60 -6.29
N PRO A 31 6.33 15.86 -6.66
CA PRO A 31 6.35 14.40 -6.60
C PRO A 31 7.49 13.75 -7.41
N ALA A 32 8.02 14.43 -8.43
CA ALA A 32 9.15 13.95 -9.22
C ALA A 32 10.47 13.99 -8.43
N ASP A 33 10.66 15.03 -7.62
CA ASP A 33 11.90 15.24 -6.83
C ASP A 33 12.07 14.13 -5.78
N VAL A 34 10.98 13.52 -5.32
CA VAL A 34 10.96 12.43 -4.33
C VAL A 34 11.76 11.20 -4.80
N GLU A 35 11.97 11.00 -6.10
CA GLU A 35 12.74 9.87 -6.60
C GLU A 35 14.21 9.89 -6.14
N GLU A 36 14.76 11.08 -5.86
CA GLU A 36 16.13 11.28 -5.39
C GLU A 36 16.26 11.31 -3.86
N PHE A 37 15.14 11.40 -3.14
CA PHE A 37 15.15 11.57 -1.68
C PHE A 37 15.85 10.43 -0.97
N LYS A 38 16.60 10.78 0.08
CA LYS A 38 17.22 9.80 0.98
C LYS A 38 16.17 9.18 1.91
N PRO A 39 16.46 8.01 2.53
CA PRO A 39 15.54 7.34 3.45
C PRO A 39 14.91 8.25 4.53
N GLU A 40 15.72 9.01 5.24
CA GLU A 40 15.26 9.88 6.32
C GLU A 40 14.39 11.01 5.77
N GLU A 41 14.82 11.62 4.67
CA GLU A 41 14.13 12.73 4.01
C GLU A 41 12.74 12.33 3.52
N VAL A 42 12.61 11.18 2.84
CA VAL A 42 11.31 10.72 2.34
C VAL A 42 10.38 10.32 3.50
N VAL A 43 10.92 9.71 4.54
CA VAL A 43 10.11 9.30 5.70
C VAL A 43 9.63 10.52 6.48
N GLN A 44 10.49 11.51 6.72
CA GLN A 44 10.10 12.76 7.40
C GLN A 44 9.10 13.57 6.58
N THR A 45 9.28 13.62 5.26
CA THR A 45 8.32 14.26 4.36
C THR A 45 6.96 13.58 4.44
N LEU A 46 6.91 12.24 4.40
CA LEU A 46 5.66 11.49 4.51
C LEU A 46 4.97 11.69 5.87
N LEU A 47 5.74 11.70 6.96
CA LEU A 47 5.22 12.02 8.30
C LEU A 47 4.62 13.42 8.35
N ALA A 48 5.29 14.42 7.77
CA ALA A 48 4.80 15.79 7.74
C ALA A 48 3.52 15.96 6.90
N LEU A 49 3.40 15.25 5.77
CA LEU A 49 2.20 15.28 4.92
C LEU A 49 1.00 14.66 5.65
N THR A 50 1.19 13.48 6.22
CA THR A 50 0.12 12.74 6.93
C THR A 50 -0.33 13.44 8.21
N ALA A 51 0.53 14.25 8.84
CA ALA A 51 0.16 15.07 9.99
C ALA A 51 -0.71 16.29 9.64
N LYS A 52 -0.64 16.81 8.41
CA LYS A 52 -1.40 17.98 7.97
C LYS A 52 -2.84 17.64 7.54
N ASP A 53 -3.10 16.37 7.23
CA ASP A 53 -4.39 15.86 6.77
C ASP A 53 -4.99 16.68 5.60
N ASN A 54 -4.15 17.01 4.61
CA ASN A 54 -4.54 17.76 3.42
C ASN A 54 -4.86 16.84 2.20
N PRO A 55 -6.11 16.83 1.70
CA PRO A 55 -6.48 15.96 0.57
C PRO A 55 -5.81 16.31 -0.76
N ALA A 56 -5.17 17.48 -0.90
CA ALA A 56 -4.43 17.83 -2.12
C ALA A 56 -3.10 17.07 -2.27
N ASP A 57 -2.63 16.40 -1.21
CA ASP A 57 -1.29 15.80 -1.17
C ASP A 57 -1.23 14.37 -1.75
N VAL A 58 -2.31 13.84 -2.35
CA VAL A 58 -2.41 12.46 -2.86
C VAL A 58 -1.20 12.05 -3.69
N ALA A 59 -0.83 12.86 -4.68
CA ALA A 59 0.27 12.55 -5.60
C ALA A 59 1.63 12.54 -4.89
N MET A 60 1.83 13.44 -3.94
CA MET A 60 3.05 13.50 -3.14
C MET A 60 3.14 12.30 -2.19
N VAL A 61 2.05 11.97 -1.50
CA VAL A 61 1.99 10.81 -0.61
C VAL A 61 2.21 9.50 -1.39
N GLU A 62 1.60 9.35 -2.56
CA GLU A 62 1.87 8.20 -3.44
C GLU A 62 3.36 8.11 -3.81
N ALA A 63 3.99 9.22 -4.21
CA ALA A 63 5.40 9.27 -4.57
C ALA A 63 6.30 8.90 -3.38
N CYS A 64 6.02 9.40 -2.18
CA CYS A 64 6.73 9.05 -0.96
C CYS A 64 6.59 7.56 -0.62
N CYS A 65 5.38 6.99 -0.65
CA CYS A 65 5.19 5.55 -0.43
C CYS A 65 5.94 4.70 -1.48
N LYS A 66 5.90 5.10 -2.76
CA LYS A 66 6.65 4.45 -3.84
C LYS A 66 8.16 4.48 -3.56
N ARG A 67 8.69 5.61 -3.09
CA ARG A 67 10.11 5.76 -2.79
C ARG A 67 10.53 4.93 -1.58
N VAL A 68 9.76 4.94 -0.49
CA VAL A 68 10.00 4.03 0.66
C VAL A 68 10.02 2.57 0.21
N ARG A 69 9.04 2.16 -0.61
CA ARG A 69 9.01 0.81 -1.20
C ARG A 69 10.30 0.49 -1.96
N VAL A 70 10.79 1.40 -2.81
CA VAL A 70 12.01 1.19 -3.61
C VAL A 70 13.23 1.06 -2.72
N LEU A 71 13.40 1.96 -1.75
CA LEU A 71 14.51 1.95 -0.80
C LEU A 71 14.54 0.66 0.03
N CYS A 72 13.38 0.17 0.47
CA CYS A 72 13.29 -1.05 1.29
C CYS A 72 13.57 -2.36 0.54
N ARG A 73 13.90 -2.31 -0.77
CA ARG A 73 14.39 -3.49 -1.51
C ARG A 73 15.83 -3.83 -1.16
N GLU A 74 16.59 -2.84 -0.68
CA GLU A 74 17.97 -3.01 -0.23
C GLU A 74 18.00 -3.05 1.30
N LEU A 75 18.72 -4.03 1.86
CA LEU A 75 18.70 -4.29 3.30
C LEU A 75 19.16 -3.08 4.13
N GLU A 76 20.21 -2.40 3.71
CA GLU A 76 20.75 -1.29 4.50
C GLU A 76 19.83 -0.06 4.45
N MET A 77 19.33 0.29 3.26
CA MET A 77 18.35 1.37 3.10
C MET A 77 17.03 1.05 3.84
N CYS A 78 16.61 -0.22 3.87
CA CYS A 78 15.46 -0.66 4.64
C CYS A 78 15.64 -0.40 6.14
N LYS A 79 16.83 -0.70 6.71
CA LYS A 79 17.11 -0.41 8.12
C LYS A 79 17.04 1.09 8.43
N VAL A 80 17.60 1.92 7.55
CA VAL A 80 17.55 3.39 7.72
C VAL A 80 16.10 3.89 7.65
N CYS A 81 15.31 3.42 6.67
CA CYS A 81 13.88 3.73 6.60
C CYS A 81 13.15 3.34 7.89
N ASP A 82 13.40 2.13 8.40
CA ASP A 82 12.78 1.63 9.62
C ASP A 82 13.19 2.42 10.87
N GLN A 83 14.47 2.83 10.98
CA GLN A 83 14.94 3.72 12.05
C GLN A 83 14.31 5.12 11.97
N ALA A 84 14.05 5.62 10.76
CA ALA A 84 13.36 6.89 10.56
C ALA A 84 11.85 6.84 10.84
N GLY A 85 11.27 5.65 11.08
CA GLY A 85 9.84 5.50 11.35
C GLY A 85 8.98 5.22 10.11
N ALA A 86 9.54 4.61 9.06
CA ALA A 86 8.84 4.34 7.81
C ALA A 86 7.50 3.62 7.98
N ALA A 87 7.40 2.66 8.90
CA ALA A 87 6.14 1.95 9.14
C ALA A 87 5.02 2.90 9.59
N ALA A 88 5.29 3.80 10.54
CA ALA A 88 4.32 4.79 11.01
C ALA A 88 3.93 5.76 9.89
N ALA A 89 4.91 6.22 9.10
CA ALA A 89 4.68 7.13 7.98
C ALA A 89 3.77 6.50 6.91
N VAL A 90 4.06 5.25 6.53
CA VAL A 90 3.27 4.51 5.54
C VAL A 90 1.87 4.20 6.07
N VAL A 91 1.72 3.85 7.35
CA VAL A 91 0.40 3.65 7.97
C VAL A 91 -0.41 4.95 8.00
N GLY A 92 0.22 6.09 8.30
CA GLY A 92 -0.42 7.41 8.20
C GLY A 92 -0.96 7.68 6.79
N ALA A 93 -0.19 7.35 5.75
CA ALA A 93 -0.61 7.46 4.36
C ALA A 93 -1.85 6.60 4.06
N MET A 94 -1.86 5.36 4.55
CA MET A 94 -3.00 4.45 4.38
C MET A 94 -4.25 4.98 5.08
N GLN A 95 -4.11 5.60 6.25
CA GLN A 95 -5.23 6.15 7.03
C GLN A 95 -5.84 7.39 6.40
N MET A 96 -5.01 8.25 5.84
CA MET A 96 -5.39 9.49 5.18
C MET A 96 -6.12 9.21 3.85
N PHE A 97 -5.60 8.29 3.05
CA PHE A 97 -6.11 8.01 1.70
C PHE A 97 -6.66 6.59 1.55
N ARG A 98 -7.67 6.24 2.35
CA ARG A 98 -8.20 4.86 2.50
C ARG A 98 -8.74 4.24 1.22
N THR A 99 -9.30 5.07 0.33
CA THR A 99 -9.93 4.64 -0.92
C THR A 99 -9.08 4.92 -2.16
N GLU A 100 -7.94 5.59 -2.00
CA GLU A 100 -7.04 5.87 -3.13
C GLU A 100 -6.21 4.63 -3.44
N THR A 101 -6.65 3.89 -4.45
CA THR A 101 -6.06 2.60 -4.84
C THR A 101 -4.55 2.69 -5.06
N ARG A 102 -4.07 3.76 -5.70
CA ARG A 102 -2.63 3.93 -5.98
C ARG A 102 -1.82 4.11 -4.70
N VAL A 103 -2.30 4.93 -3.76
CA VAL A 103 -1.66 5.12 -2.45
C VAL A 103 -1.65 3.80 -1.68
N GLN A 104 -2.78 3.11 -1.60
CA GLN A 104 -2.89 1.83 -0.88
C GLN A 104 -1.94 0.78 -1.46
N LEU A 105 -1.84 0.64 -2.79
CA LEU A 105 -0.92 -0.30 -3.42
C LEU A 105 0.56 0.02 -3.12
N GLN A 106 0.97 1.29 -3.19
CA GLN A 106 2.33 1.67 -2.85
C GLN A 106 2.64 1.46 -1.37
N ALA A 107 1.69 1.79 -0.49
CA ALA A 107 1.82 1.62 0.95
C ALA A 107 1.91 0.14 1.36
N LEU A 108 1.01 -0.71 0.85
CA LEU A 108 1.05 -2.15 1.08
C LEU A 108 2.38 -2.75 0.58
N ALA A 109 2.83 -2.36 -0.60
CA ALA A 109 4.10 -2.82 -1.14
C ALA A 109 5.32 -2.31 -0.35
N ALA A 110 5.26 -1.10 0.22
CA ALA A 110 6.27 -0.62 1.15
C ALA A 110 6.32 -1.47 2.42
N ILE A 111 5.16 -1.81 3.02
CA ILE A 111 5.09 -2.69 4.19
C ILE A 111 5.63 -4.10 3.87
N VAL A 112 5.30 -4.65 2.70
CA VAL A 112 5.83 -5.93 2.23
C VAL A 112 7.36 -5.92 2.23
N ASN A 113 7.97 -4.88 1.65
CA ASN A 113 9.43 -4.79 1.58
C ASN A 113 10.05 -4.55 2.96
N LEU A 114 9.47 -3.67 3.78
CA LEU A 114 9.91 -3.41 5.16
C LEU A 114 9.95 -4.71 6.00
N CYS A 115 8.95 -5.58 5.82
CA CYS A 115 8.81 -6.82 6.58
C CYS A 115 9.43 -8.07 5.89
N SER A 116 10.19 -7.88 4.80
CA SER A 116 10.73 -8.99 3.98
C SER A 116 12.05 -9.59 4.51
N GLY A 117 12.77 -8.86 5.37
CA GLY A 117 14.08 -9.27 5.87
C GLY A 117 14.02 -10.48 6.82
N GLU A 118 15.16 -11.12 7.06
CA GLU A 118 15.22 -12.29 7.96
C GLU A 118 14.94 -11.92 9.42
N ALA A 119 15.41 -10.74 9.86
CA ALA A 119 15.18 -10.24 11.21
C ALA A 119 13.70 -9.90 11.46
N ASN A 120 13.21 -10.27 12.65
CA ASN A 120 11.81 -10.02 13.04
C ASN A 120 11.55 -8.60 13.55
N ASP A 121 12.59 -7.81 13.82
CA ASP A 121 12.46 -6.48 14.43
C ASP A 121 11.60 -5.52 13.59
N HIS A 122 11.79 -5.50 12.27
CA HIS A 122 10.98 -4.69 11.36
C HIS A 122 9.50 -5.10 11.38
N ARG A 123 9.21 -6.41 11.51
CA ARG A 123 7.84 -6.93 11.62
C ARG A 123 7.18 -6.43 12.89
N SER A 124 7.87 -6.54 14.03
CA SER A 124 7.36 -6.07 15.31
C SER A 124 7.14 -4.56 15.33
N LYS A 125 8.06 -3.77 14.76
CA LYS A 125 7.88 -2.32 14.61
C LYS A 125 6.68 -1.98 13.73
N ALA A 126 6.52 -2.63 12.58
CA ALA A 126 5.36 -2.42 11.73
C ALA A 126 4.04 -2.73 12.44
N VAL A 127 3.97 -3.85 13.18
CA VAL A 127 2.80 -4.20 13.99
C VAL A 127 2.54 -3.17 15.09
N ASN A 128 3.58 -2.71 15.79
CA ASN A 128 3.48 -1.67 16.81
C ASN A 128 3.05 -0.31 16.23
N SER A 129 3.33 -0.05 14.96
CA SER A 129 2.81 1.10 14.20
C SER A 129 1.40 0.89 13.65
N ASN A 130 0.66 -0.12 14.12
CA ASN A 130 -0.70 -0.45 13.67
C ASN A 130 -0.80 -0.86 12.18
N ALA A 131 0.22 -1.50 11.60
CA ALA A 131 0.14 -1.96 10.22
C ALA A 131 -1.01 -2.95 9.97
N LEU A 132 -1.23 -3.93 10.86
CA LEU A 132 -2.22 -5.00 10.68
C LEU A 132 -3.66 -4.48 10.47
N PRO A 133 -4.25 -3.66 11.37
CA PRO A 133 -5.60 -3.15 11.16
C PRO A 133 -5.72 -2.26 9.91
N ASN A 134 -4.65 -1.55 9.51
CA ASN A 134 -4.66 -0.71 8.32
C ASN A 134 -4.55 -1.51 7.02
N ILE A 135 -3.78 -2.61 7.00
CA ILE A 135 -3.80 -3.57 5.89
C ILE A 135 -5.20 -4.16 5.72
N VAL A 136 -5.83 -4.59 6.83
CA VAL A 136 -7.20 -5.13 6.80
C VAL A 136 -8.21 -4.09 6.31
N ALA A 137 -8.09 -2.84 6.77
CA ALA A 137 -8.95 -1.76 6.32
C ALA A 137 -8.83 -1.51 4.81
N ALA A 138 -7.60 -1.51 4.27
CA ALA A 138 -7.35 -1.37 2.83
C ALA A 138 -8.00 -2.52 2.03
N MET A 139 -7.82 -3.76 2.47
CA MET A 139 -8.44 -4.93 1.84
C MET A 139 -9.97 -4.84 1.83
N LYS A 140 -10.59 -4.36 2.91
CA LYS A 140 -12.05 -4.17 3.01
C LYS A 140 -12.54 -3.01 2.13
N ALA A 141 -11.85 -1.87 2.16
CA ALA A 141 -12.26 -0.68 1.41
C ALA A 141 -12.13 -0.87 -0.11
N LEU A 142 -11.16 -1.66 -0.56
CA LEU A 142 -10.86 -1.91 -1.97
C LEU A 142 -11.08 -3.38 -2.34
N ILE A 143 -12.19 -3.96 -1.84
CA ILE A 143 -12.51 -5.38 -1.99
C ILE A 143 -12.59 -5.83 -3.45
N ASP A 144 -13.01 -4.95 -4.35
CA ASP A 144 -13.12 -5.23 -5.79
C ASP A 144 -11.77 -5.21 -6.52
N ASN A 145 -10.70 -4.70 -5.89
CA ASN A 145 -9.38 -4.62 -6.50
C ASN A 145 -8.54 -5.86 -6.15
N ALA A 146 -8.38 -6.78 -7.11
CA ALA A 146 -7.62 -8.02 -6.92
C ALA A 146 -6.14 -7.79 -6.56
N GLU A 147 -5.51 -6.73 -7.08
CA GLU A 147 -4.11 -6.41 -6.77
C GLU A 147 -3.95 -5.96 -5.31
N VAL A 148 -4.91 -5.19 -4.78
CA VAL A 148 -4.94 -4.82 -3.36
C VAL A 148 -5.16 -6.06 -2.48
N GLN A 149 -5.99 -7.01 -2.90
CA GLN A 149 -6.19 -8.25 -2.13
C GLN A 149 -4.92 -9.11 -2.11
N GLU A 150 -4.24 -9.26 -3.26
CA GLU A 150 -2.96 -9.96 -3.37
C GLU A 150 -1.90 -9.30 -2.48
N MET A 151 -1.71 -7.99 -2.62
CA MET A 151 -0.72 -7.23 -1.85
C MET A 151 -1.03 -7.18 -0.35
N GLY A 152 -2.31 -7.06 0.02
CA GLY A 152 -2.76 -7.10 1.41
C GLY A 152 -2.47 -8.45 2.06
N CYS A 153 -2.74 -9.54 1.35
CA CYS A 153 -2.39 -10.89 1.79
C CYS A 153 -0.87 -11.05 1.99
N ILE A 154 -0.05 -10.59 1.05
CA ILE A 154 1.42 -10.68 1.16
C ILE A 154 1.93 -9.80 2.33
N ALA A 155 1.36 -8.61 2.54
CA ALA A 155 1.71 -7.76 3.66
C ALA A 155 1.40 -8.43 5.01
N LEU A 156 0.20 -9.01 5.16
CA LEU A 156 -0.15 -9.82 6.33
C LEU A 156 0.83 -10.98 6.53
N GLN A 157 1.19 -11.67 5.45
CA GLN A 157 2.15 -12.77 5.53
C GLN A 157 3.51 -12.32 6.05
N ASN A 158 4.06 -11.24 5.50
CA ASN A 158 5.36 -10.74 5.93
C ASN A 158 5.34 -10.22 7.36
N CYS A 159 4.28 -9.54 7.79
CA CYS A 159 4.12 -9.09 9.18
C CYS A 159 4.01 -10.27 10.15
N CYS A 160 3.28 -11.33 9.80
CA CYS A 160 3.03 -12.49 10.69
C CYS A 160 4.05 -13.62 10.58
N TYR A 161 5.04 -13.50 9.69
CA TYR A 161 6.08 -14.52 9.52
C TYR A 161 6.99 -14.61 10.75
N GLY A 162 7.56 -15.79 10.95
CA GLY A 162 8.48 -16.12 12.04
C GLY A 162 8.06 -17.36 12.82
N GLU A 163 9.02 -17.94 13.53
CA GLU A 163 8.83 -19.15 14.35
C GLU A 163 8.96 -18.87 15.86
N ASP A 164 9.21 -17.61 16.22
CA ASP A 164 9.35 -17.17 17.61
C ASP A 164 7.99 -16.88 18.27
N ALA A 165 8.01 -16.66 19.59
CA ALA A 165 6.80 -16.31 20.34
C ALA A 165 6.16 -15.01 19.83
N GLN A 166 6.97 -14.06 19.35
CA GLN A 166 6.48 -12.80 18.79
C GLN A 166 5.67 -13.04 17.50
N ALA A 167 6.03 -14.01 16.67
CA ALA A 167 5.23 -14.36 15.48
C ALA A 167 3.84 -14.87 15.86
N THR A 168 3.74 -15.69 16.91
CA THR A 168 2.45 -16.14 17.45
C THR A 168 1.59 -14.96 17.92
N GLU A 169 2.17 -13.99 18.62
CA GLU A 169 1.45 -12.78 19.04
C GLU A 169 1.05 -11.89 17.84
N ARG A 170 1.92 -11.73 16.83
CA ARG A 170 1.58 -11.02 15.60
C ARG A 170 0.41 -11.69 14.85
N ARG A 171 0.33 -13.02 14.84
CA ARG A 171 -0.79 -13.77 14.25
C ARG A 171 -2.10 -13.54 15.01
N LYS A 172 -2.06 -13.56 16.36
CA LYS A 172 -3.22 -13.20 17.20
C LYS A 172 -3.66 -11.76 16.94
N ASN A 173 -2.74 -10.81 16.87
CA ASN A 173 -3.04 -9.41 16.57
C ASN A 173 -3.68 -9.24 15.18
N ALA A 174 -3.21 -9.99 14.18
CA ALA A 174 -3.80 -9.98 12.84
C ALA A 174 -5.24 -10.50 12.87
N ALA A 175 -5.49 -11.60 13.56
CA ALA A 175 -6.83 -12.14 13.75
C ALA A 175 -7.75 -11.16 14.49
N SER A 176 -7.29 -10.55 15.59
CA SER A 176 -8.03 -9.52 16.33
C SER A 176 -8.33 -8.27 15.49
N SER A 177 -7.50 -7.98 14.49
CA SER A 177 -7.72 -6.90 13.51
C SER A 177 -8.74 -7.27 12.42
N GLY A 178 -9.27 -8.49 12.41
CA GLY A 178 -10.21 -9.00 11.40
C GLY A 178 -9.56 -9.52 10.12
N ALA A 179 -8.27 -9.90 10.16
CA ALA A 179 -7.57 -10.40 8.98
C ALA A 179 -8.16 -11.71 8.45
N ILE A 180 -8.64 -12.60 9.32
CA ILE A 180 -9.26 -13.87 8.91
C ILE A 180 -10.49 -13.59 8.03
N ASP A 181 -11.41 -12.75 8.50
CA ASP A 181 -12.63 -12.40 7.76
C ASP A 181 -12.32 -11.69 6.45
N ALA A 182 -11.34 -10.77 6.47
CA ALA A 182 -10.94 -10.02 5.28
C ALA A 182 -10.35 -10.93 4.20
N VAL A 183 -9.50 -11.90 4.57
CA VAL A 183 -8.92 -12.86 3.62
C VAL A 183 -10.01 -13.79 3.07
N ILE A 184 -10.92 -14.28 3.90
CA ILE A 184 -12.07 -15.10 3.43
C ILE A 184 -12.95 -14.30 2.47
N ALA A 185 -13.26 -13.04 2.79
CA ALA A 185 -14.04 -12.17 1.93
C ALA A 185 -13.34 -11.90 0.60
N ALA A 186 -12.03 -11.65 0.61
CA ALA A 186 -11.22 -11.47 -0.58
C ALA A 186 -11.24 -12.71 -1.49
N MET A 187 -11.07 -13.90 -0.90
CA MET A 187 -11.14 -15.17 -1.61
C MET A 187 -12.53 -15.40 -2.22
N LYS A 188 -13.60 -15.13 -1.48
CA LYS A 188 -14.97 -15.23 -2.03
C LYS A 188 -15.22 -14.23 -3.15
N ARG A 189 -14.77 -12.99 -2.99
CA ARG A 189 -14.97 -11.93 -3.99
C ARG A 189 -14.25 -12.22 -5.31
N HIS A 190 -13.06 -12.82 -5.22
CA HIS A 190 -12.16 -13.15 -6.32
C HIS A 190 -12.04 -14.65 -6.53
N GLU A 191 -13.14 -15.39 -6.39
CA GLU A 191 -13.17 -16.86 -6.50
C GLU A 191 -12.68 -17.36 -7.87
N ALA A 192 -12.92 -16.58 -8.92
CA ALA A 192 -12.51 -16.89 -10.29
C ALA A 192 -11.01 -16.61 -10.57
N ILE A 193 -10.26 -16.08 -9.60
CA ILE A 193 -8.84 -15.74 -9.76
C ILE A 193 -7.99 -16.75 -8.97
N PRO A 194 -7.33 -17.73 -9.62
CA PRO A 194 -6.56 -18.76 -8.92
C PRO A 194 -5.47 -18.20 -8.01
N ALA A 195 -4.74 -17.17 -8.47
CA ALA A 195 -3.70 -16.52 -7.67
C ALA A 195 -4.25 -15.92 -6.36
N ALA A 196 -5.48 -15.37 -6.37
CA ALA A 196 -6.15 -14.84 -5.18
C ALA A 196 -6.51 -15.96 -4.19
N GLN A 197 -6.91 -17.13 -4.69
CA GLN A 197 -7.18 -18.30 -3.84
C GLN A 197 -5.89 -18.84 -3.22
N GLU A 198 -4.83 -18.99 -4.01
CA GLU A 198 -3.53 -19.50 -3.55
C GLU A 198 -2.95 -18.61 -2.46
N VAL A 199 -2.87 -17.29 -2.70
CA VAL A 199 -2.34 -16.34 -1.73
C VAL A 199 -3.22 -16.25 -0.49
N GLY A 200 -4.55 -16.30 -0.64
CA GLY A 200 -5.50 -16.27 0.47
C GLY A 200 -5.38 -17.49 1.38
N VAL A 201 -5.30 -18.70 0.81
CA VAL A 201 -5.07 -19.93 1.57
C VAL A 201 -3.72 -19.88 2.30
N ALA A 202 -2.65 -19.45 1.63
CA ALA A 202 -1.34 -19.30 2.26
C ALA A 202 -1.39 -18.33 3.46
N THR A 203 -2.06 -17.19 3.31
CA THR A 203 -2.27 -16.22 4.40
C THR A 203 -3.05 -16.83 5.55
N LEU A 204 -4.19 -17.51 5.29
CA LEU A 204 -4.99 -18.14 6.33
C LEU A 204 -4.19 -19.20 7.10
N ARG A 205 -3.47 -20.07 6.38
CA ARG A 205 -2.63 -21.11 7.01
C ARG A 205 -1.55 -20.51 7.89
N LEU A 206 -0.93 -19.42 7.47
CA LEU A 206 0.07 -18.72 8.26
C LEU A 206 -0.56 -18.08 9.50
N ILE A 207 -1.69 -17.38 9.39
CA ILE A 207 -2.36 -16.74 10.53
C ILE A 207 -2.77 -17.78 11.58
N VAL A 208 -3.29 -18.94 11.17
CA VAL A 208 -3.68 -20.01 12.11
C VAL A 208 -2.52 -20.92 12.52
N HIS A 209 -1.30 -20.70 12.02
CA HIS A 209 -0.15 -21.55 12.31
C HIS A 209 0.24 -21.44 13.79
N LYS A 210 0.36 -22.57 14.48
CA LYS A 210 0.65 -22.67 15.93
C LYS A 210 -0.34 -21.91 16.84
N VAL A 211 -1.52 -21.57 16.34
CA VAL A 211 -2.62 -20.98 17.13
C VAL A 211 -3.92 -21.75 16.86
N PRO A 212 -4.16 -22.88 17.54
CA PRO A 212 -5.29 -23.76 17.24
C PRO A 212 -6.64 -23.08 17.42
N GLU A 213 -6.75 -22.09 18.30
CA GLU A 213 -7.97 -21.30 18.51
C GLU A 213 -8.32 -20.46 17.28
N LEU A 214 -7.32 -19.99 16.52
CA LEU A 214 -7.58 -19.22 15.29
C LEU A 214 -8.07 -20.11 14.15
N ARG A 215 -7.75 -21.40 14.18
CA ARG A 215 -8.27 -22.37 13.21
C ARG A 215 -9.77 -22.56 13.38
N THR A 216 -10.25 -22.71 14.61
CA THR A 216 -11.68 -22.81 14.89
C THR A 216 -12.39 -21.52 14.53
N THR A 217 -11.81 -20.36 14.86
CA THR A 217 -12.32 -19.05 14.43
C THR A 217 -12.46 -18.95 12.91
N ALA A 218 -11.44 -19.35 12.15
CA ALA A 218 -11.50 -19.30 10.69
C ALA A 218 -12.59 -20.22 10.10
N VAL A 219 -12.76 -21.44 10.63
CA VAL A 219 -13.83 -22.33 10.19
C VAL A 219 -15.21 -21.75 10.53
N SER A 220 -15.38 -21.17 11.72
CA SER A 220 -16.62 -20.49 12.13
C SER A 220 -16.93 -19.26 11.26
N ALA A 221 -15.90 -18.57 10.76
CA ALA A 221 -16.04 -17.48 9.80
C ALA A 221 -16.33 -17.95 8.36
N GLY A 222 -16.44 -19.27 8.14
CA GLY A 222 -16.79 -19.87 6.85
C GLY A 222 -15.59 -20.19 5.95
N ALA A 223 -14.39 -20.36 6.51
CA ALA A 223 -13.28 -20.96 5.77
C ALA A 223 -13.52 -22.46 5.58
N SER A 224 -13.23 -22.97 4.38
CA SER A 224 -13.19 -24.42 4.14
C SER A 224 -12.11 -25.08 5.03
N ALA A 225 -12.38 -26.31 5.48
CA ALA A 225 -11.42 -27.10 6.25
C ALA A 225 -10.07 -27.26 5.51
N ASP A 226 -10.10 -27.30 4.17
CA ASP A 226 -8.91 -27.38 3.34
C ASP A 226 -8.03 -26.12 3.40
N TRP A 227 -8.64 -24.95 3.58
CA TRP A 227 -7.93 -23.68 3.61
C TRP A 227 -7.11 -23.54 4.88
N VAL A 228 -7.55 -24.12 5.99
CA VAL A 228 -6.89 -23.95 7.28
C VAL A 228 -5.90 -25.06 7.62
N LYS A 229 -5.72 -26.09 6.78
CA LYS A 229 -4.82 -27.24 7.04
C LYS A 229 -3.44 -26.84 7.60
N PRO A 230 -2.86 -27.61 8.53
CA PRO A 230 -1.53 -27.32 9.06
C PRO A 230 -0.49 -27.21 7.94
N ILE A 231 0.46 -26.29 8.10
CA ILE A 231 1.63 -26.21 7.22
C ILE A 231 2.52 -27.41 7.55
N VAL A 232 2.57 -28.39 6.65
CA VAL A 232 3.48 -29.54 6.75
C VAL A 232 4.76 -29.14 6.01
N LYS A 233 5.92 -29.20 6.69
CA LYS A 233 7.22 -28.93 6.06
C LYS A 233 7.55 -30.07 5.09
N GLU A 234 7.13 -29.96 3.84
CA GLU A 234 7.76 -30.70 2.75
C GLU A 234 8.96 -29.88 2.26
N GLY A 235 10.14 -30.21 2.78
CA GLY A 235 11.44 -29.93 2.15
C GLY A 235 11.69 -28.55 1.55
N GLY A 236 11.50 -27.44 2.28
CA GLY A 236 12.03 -26.14 1.86
C GLY A 236 11.31 -24.90 2.39
N GLY A 237 11.53 -24.55 3.66
CA GLY A 237 11.01 -23.31 4.26
C GLY A 237 9.48 -23.28 4.37
N ILE A 238 8.94 -22.60 5.39
CA ILE A 238 7.47 -22.54 5.58
C ILE A 238 6.78 -21.82 4.43
N LEU A 239 7.51 -20.92 3.76
CA LEU A 239 7.12 -20.22 2.55
C LEU A 239 8.42 -19.97 1.77
N SER A 240 8.71 -20.76 0.74
CA SER A 240 9.81 -20.44 -0.17
C SER A 240 9.41 -19.24 -1.05
N PHE A 241 9.35 -18.05 -0.45
CA PHE A 241 9.16 -16.76 -1.14
C PHE A 241 10.29 -16.40 -2.13
N ARG A 242 11.19 -17.36 -2.41
CA ARG A 242 12.39 -17.20 -3.25
C ARG A 242 12.17 -17.34 -4.75
N LYS A 243 10.93 -17.21 -5.24
CA LYS A 243 10.69 -16.85 -6.64
C LYS A 243 9.94 -15.53 -6.70
N GLY A 244 10.73 -14.46 -6.74
CA GLY A 244 10.38 -13.06 -6.94
C GLY A 244 8.93 -12.78 -7.34
N PHE A 245 8.11 -12.45 -6.35
CA PHE A 245 7.01 -11.48 -6.51
C PHE A 245 7.55 -10.05 -6.43
N GLY A 246 8.68 -9.82 -7.08
CA GLY A 246 9.09 -8.46 -7.44
C GLY A 246 8.09 -7.96 -8.46
N THR A 247 7.72 -6.69 -8.35
CA THR A 247 6.78 -5.90 -9.15
C THR A 247 7.08 -5.83 -10.67
N SER A 248 7.77 -6.81 -11.23
CA SER A 248 8.07 -6.96 -12.65
C SER A 248 7.07 -7.90 -13.33
N ARG A 249 5.77 -7.60 -13.27
CA ARG A 249 4.85 -8.09 -14.31
C ARG A 249 5.19 -7.31 -15.59
N ARG A 250 6.01 -7.91 -16.46
CA ARG A 250 6.22 -7.42 -17.84
C ARG A 250 4.84 -7.27 -18.47
N ILE A 251 4.48 -6.03 -18.82
CA ILE A 251 3.42 -5.74 -19.77
C ILE A 251 3.79 -6.51 -21.04
N ARG A 252 3.06 -7.61 -21.31
CA ARG A 252 3.16 -8.29 -22.60
C ARG A 252 2.42 -7.40 -23.58
N ALA A 253 3.14 -6.41 -24.11
CA ALA A 253 2.70 -5.67 -25.28
C ALA A 253 2.43 -6.71 -26.37
N GLN A 254 1.17 -6.81 -26.78
CA GLN A 254 0.83 -7.36 -28.07
C GLN A 254 1.54 -6.49 -29.11
N ARG A 255 2.70 -6.96 -29.60
CA ARG A 255 3.21 -6.53 -30.89
C ARG A 255 2.69 -7.54 -31.88
N GLY A 256 1.84 -7.04 -32.78
CA GLY A 256 1.39 -7.79 -33.94
C GLY A 256 2.55 -8.20 -34.82
N ASN A 257 2.33 -9.31 -35.50
CA ASN A 257 2.68 -9.50 -36.90
C ASN A 257 1.58 -10.36 -37.52
#